data_AF-A0A091WI59-F1
#
_entry.id   AF-A0A091WI59-F1
#
_cell.length_a   1.000
_cell.length_b   1.000
_cell.length_c   1.000
_cell.angle_alpha   90.00
_cell.angle_beta   90.00
_cell.angle_gamma   90.00
#
_symmetry.space_group_name_H-M   'P 1'
#
loop_
_entity.id
_entity.type
_entity.pdbx_description
1 polymer ?
#
loop_
_entity_poly.entity_id
_entity_poly.type
_entity_poly.pdbx_seq_one_letter_code
_entity_poly.pdbx_strand_id
1 'polypeptide(L)'
;KMTAFLPRIMEMLQHDDTDVTMKVLELFRNVLGHLTRDKTGPIAVLLVEQLPPLFEHKSSWMRELSFSLFRDLLQSVVGDDEQMMKTKVWSFLVPLFFHMSDQVDSVAQ
;
A
#
# COMPACT_ATOMS: atom_id res chain seq x y z
N LYS A 1 4.46 -18.23 -14.22
CA LYS A 1 3.60 -17.99 -13.03
C LYS A 1 4.13 -16.75 -12.31
N MET A 2 3.51 -15.59 -12.53
CA MET A 2 3.93 -14.29 -11.97
C MET A 2 3.78 -14.23 -10.44
N THR A 3 2.80 -14.95 -9.89
CA THR A 3 2.50 -14.97 -8.45
C THR A 3 3.63 -15.48 -7.57
N ALA A 4 4.51 -16.33 -8.10
CA ALA A 4 5.67 -16.86 -7.37
C ALA A 4 6.71 -15.79 -7.03
N PHE A 5 6.73 -14.68 -7.79
CA PHE A 5 7.68 -13.59 -7.59
C PHE A 5 7.13 -12.46 -6.72
N LEU A 6 5.82 -12.47 -6.42
CA LEU A 6 5.17 -11.37 -5.70
C LEU A 6 5.80 -11.08 -4.33
N PRO A 7 6.11 -12.08 -3.47
CA PRO A 7 6.74 -11.78 -2.18
C PRO A 7 8.08 -11.08 -2.35
N ARG A 8 8.90 -11.55 -3.31
CA ARG A 8 10.20 -10.94 -3.59
C ARG A 8 10.08 -9.52 -4.15
N ILE A 9 9.08 -9.25 -4.98
CA ILE A 9 8.81 -7.92 -5.51
C ILE A 9 8.27 -7.01 -4.40
N MET A 10 7.45 -7.52 -3.48
CA MET A 10 6.95 -6.78 -2.32
C MET A 10 8.10 -6.35 -1.39
N GLU A 11 9.09 -7.22 -1.16
CA GLU A 11 10.30 -6.88 -0.39
C GLU A 11 11.04 -5.68 -0.98
N MET A 12 10.98 -5.48 -2.30
CA MET A 12 11.64 -4.36 -2.97
C MET A 12 10.98 -3.00 -2.68
N LEU A 13 9.75 -2.98 -2.14
CA LEU A 13 9.12 -1.73 -1.67
C LEU A 13 9.83 -1.13 -0.45
N GLN A 14 10.59 -1.95 0.28
CA GLN A 14 11.35 -1.53 1.46
C GLN A 14 12.80 -1.17 1.12
N HIS A 15 13.15 -1.04 -0.17
CA HIS A 15 14.49 -0.70 -0.61
C HIS A 15 14.74 0.82 -0.49
N ASP A 16 15.95 1.21 -0.10
CA ASP A 16 16.36 2.63 0.00
C ASP A 16 16.44 3.35 -1.36
N ASP A 17 16.30 2.60 -2.46
CA ASP A 17 16.40 3.13 -3.81
C ASP A 17 15.02 3.57 -4.29
N THR A 18 14.83 4.89 -4.40
CA THR A 18 13.55 5.50 -4.78
C THR A 18 13.12 5.09 -6.19
N ASP A 19 14.05 4.95 -7.14
CA ASP A 19 13.72 4.58 -8.52
C ASP A 19 13.25 3.13 -8.60
N VAL A 20 13.87 2.24 -7.81
CA VAL A 20 13.44 0.85 -7.67
C VAL A 20 12.03 0.79 -7.08
N THR A 21 11.81 1.45 -5.94
CA THR A 21 10.51 1.45 -5.26
C THR A 21 9.41 2.02 -6.15
N MET A 22 9.70 3.07 -6.93
CA MET A 22 8.75 3.63 -7.90
C MET A 22 8.33 2.61 -8.96
N LYS A 23 9.31 1.96 -9.61
CA LYS A 23 9.03 0.94 -10.64
C LYS A 23 8.22 -0.22 -10.08
N VAL A 24 8.47 -0.59 -8.82
CA VAL A 24 7.72 -1.64 -8.14
C VAL A 24 6.26 -1.21 -7.89
N LEU A 25 6.02 0.02 -7.43
CA LEU A 25 4.66 0.56 -7.26
C LEU A 25 3.88 0.58 -8.59
N GLU A 26 4.51 1.04 -9.66
CA GLU A 26 3.91 1.05 -11.01
C GLU A 26 3.63 -0.37 -11.53
N LEU A 27 4.57 -1.29 -11.31
CA LEU A 27 4.39 -2.70 -11.67
C LEU A 27 3.16 -3.28 -10.97
N PHE A 28 2.97 -3.01 -9.67
CA PHE A 28 1.81 -3.51 -8.95
C PHE A 28 0.49 -2.93 -9.47
N ARG A 29 0.43 -1.63 -9.79
CA ARG A 29 -0.77 -1.03 -10.40
C ARG A 29 -1.13 -1.70 -11.72
N ASN A 30 -0.13 -1.95 -12.56
CA ASN A 30 -0.34 -2.64 -13.84
C ASN A 30 -0.76 -4.10 -13.62
N VAL A 31 -0.07 -4.83 -12.75
CA VAL A 31 -0.28 -6.25 -12.52
C VAL A 31 -1.64 -6.54 -11.87
N LEU A 32 -2.04 -5.77 -10.86
CA LEU A 32 -3.31 -5.99 -10.15
C LEU A 32 -4.51 -5.88 -11.09
N GLY A 33 -4.47 -4.95 -12.05
CA GLY A 33 -5.51 -4.81 -13.07
C GLY A 33 -5.63 -6.01 -14.03
N HIS A 34 -4.61 -6.85 -14.11
CA HIS A 34 -4.57 -8.03 -14.98
C HIS A 34 -4.80 -9.36 -14.25
N LEU A 35 -4.91 -9.35 -12.91
CA LEU A 35 -5.18 -10.55 -12.14
C LEU A 35 -6.69 -10.85 -12.07
N THR A 36 -7.03 -12.13 -12.06
CA THR A 36 -8.40 -12.58 -11.84
C THR A 36 -8.82 -12.30 -10.40
N ARG A 37 -10.09 -11.93 -10.17
CA ARG A 37 -10.61 -11.52 -8.85
C ARG A 37 -10.26 -12.49 -7.71
N ASP A 38 -10.28 -13.79 -7.96
CA ASP A 38 -9.93 -14.86 -7.01
C ASP A 38 -8.46 -14.81 -6.55
N LYS A 39 -7.57 -14.26 -7.37
CA LYS A 39 -6.14 -14.11 -7.07
C LYS A 39 -5.82 -12.72 -6.56
N THR A 40 -6.56 -11.72 -7.01
CA THR A 40 -6.32 -10.32 -6.64
C THR A 40 -6.53 -10.07 -5.17
N GLY A 41 -7.57 -10.67 -4.56
CA GLY A 41 -7.93 -10.45 -3.15
C GLY A 41 -6.78 -10.70 -2.17
N PRO A 42 -6.24 -11.92 -2.08
CA PRO A 42 -5.17 -12.24 -1.13
C PRO A 42 -3.88 -11.44 -1.39
N ILE A 43 -3.55 -11.20 -2.67
CA ILE A 43 -2.37 -10.40 -3.06
C ILE A 43 -2.55 -8.95 -2.63
N ALA A 44 -3.75 -8.39 -2.80
CA ALA A 44 -4.05 -7.03 -2.43
C ALA A 44 -3.95 -6.81 -0.91
N VAL A 45 -4.43 -7.78 -0.12
CA VAL A 45 -4.32 -7.74 1.34
C VAL A 45 -2.86 -7.82 1.80
N LEU A 46 -2.01 -8.62 1.15
CA LEU A 46 -0.58 -8.64 1.49
C LEU A 46 0.12 -7.34 1.09
N LEU A 47 -0.22 -6.79 -0.08
CA LEU A 47 0.43 -5.58 -0.58
C LEU A 47 0.12 -4.36 0.31
N VAL A 48 -1.11 -4.26 0.82
CA VAL A 48 -1.52 -3.10 1.63
C VAL A 48 -0.67 -2.95 2.89
N GLU A 49 -0.18 -4.05 3.45
CA GLU A 49 0.66 -4.05 4.65
C GLU A 49 2.05 -3.44 4.42
N GLN A 50 2.49 -3.35 3.15
CA GLN A 50 3.81 -2.83 2.79
C GLN A 50 3.80 -1.32 2.51
N LEU A 51 2.62 -0.73 2.32
CA LEU A 51 2.48 0.68 1.95
C LEU A 51 2.67 1.70 3.08
N PRO A 52 2.44 1.42 4.38
CA PRO A 52 2.52 2.44 5.43
C PRO A 52 3.81 3.26 5.46
N PRO A 53 5.02 2.67 5.32
CA PRO A 53 6.27 3.44 5.28
C PRO A 53 6.35 4.44 4.12
N LEU A 54 5.61 4.21 3.03
CA LEU A 54 5.64 5.04 1.83
C LEU A 54 4.71 6.26 1.93
N PHE A 55 3.73 6.24 2.84
CA PHE A 55 2.80 7.36 3.06
C PHE A 55 3.49 8.60 3.63
N GLU A 56 4.59 8.40 4.35
CA GLU A 56 5.39 9.47 4.96
C GLU A 56 6.70 9.74 4.21
N HIS A 57 6.82 9.22 2.97
CA HIS A 57 8.02 9.40 2.17
C HIS A 57 8.29 10.89 1.87
N LYS A 58 9.57 11.29 1.84
CA LYS A 58 9.98 12.70 1.63
C LYS A 58 9.53 13.28 0.29
N SER A 59 9.45 12.44 -0.73
CA SER A 59 8.95 12.83 -2.07
C SER A 59 7.41 12.84 -2.09
N SER A 60 6.81 13.99 -2.44
CA SER A 60 5.35 14.12 -2.62
C SER A 60 4.81 13.13 -3.66
N TRP A 61 5.53 12.97 -4.77
CA TRP A 61 5.17 12.04 -5.84
C TRP A 61 5.09 10.59 -5.33
N MET A 62 6.05 10.16 -4.52
CA MET A 62 6.04 8.81 -3.94
C MET A 62 4.84 8.60 -3.01
N ARG A 63 4.51 9.60 -2.19
CA ARG A 63 3.31 9.57 -1.35
C ARG A 63 2.07 9.45 -2.21
N GLU A 64 1.90 10.31 -3.22
CA GLU A 64 0.77 10.28 -4.14
C GLU A 64 0.61 8.93 -4.85
N LEU A 65 1.71 8.37 -5.35
CA LEU A 65 1.70 7.07 -6.01
C LEU A 65 1.30 5.94 -5.06
N SER A 66 1.83 5.95 -3.83
CA SER A 66 1.48 4.97 -2.79
C SER A 66 0.01 5.09 -2.37
N PHE A 67 -0.53 6.30 -2.23
CA PHE A 67 -1.96 6.51 -1.93
C PHE A 67 -2.87 6.12 -3.11
N SER A 68 -2.41 6.34 -4.35
CA SER A 68 -3.14 5.87 -5.52
C SER A 68 -3.23 4.35 -5.54
N LEU A 69 -2.12 3.65 -5.36
CA LEU A 69 -2.10 2.19 -5.30
C LEU A 69 -2.93 1.68 -4.12
N PHE A 70 -2.85 2.34 -2.96
CA PHE A 70 -3.68 2.03 -1.79
C PHE A 70 -5.17 2.07 -2.13
N ARG A 71 -5.63 3.11 -2.83
CA ARG A 71 -7.03 3.21 -3.27
C ARG A 71 -7.41 2.08 -4.22
N ASP A 72 -6.56 1.78 -5.19
CA ASP A 72 -6.78 0.71 -6.17
C ASP A 72 -6.93 -0.65 -5.44
N LEU A 73 -6.11 -0.89 -4.41
CA LEU A 73 -6.16 -2.09 -3.57
C LEU A 73 -7.49 -2.23 -2.81
N LEU A 74 -7.96 -1.15 -2.18
CA LEU A 74 -9.23 -1.16 -1.45
C LEU A 74 -10.43 -1.50 -2.33
N GLN A 75 -10.38 -1.09 -3.61
CA GLN A 75 -11.46 -1.36 -4.57
C GLN A 75 -11.38 -2.77 -5.18
N SER A 76 -10.24 -3.44 -5.03
CA SER A 76 -9.97 -4.73 -5.67
C SER A 76 -10.39 -5.96 -4.85
N VAL A 77 -10.61 -5.79 -3.54
CA VAL A 77 -10.98 -6.87 -2.61
C VAL A 77 -12.49 -7.00 -2.46
N VAL A 78 -12.98 -8.24 -2.29
CA VAL A 78 -14.40 -8.56 -2.08
C VAL A 78 -14.53 -9.74 -1.10
N GLY A 79 -15.67 -9.86 -0.43
CA GLY A 79 -15.97 -11.01 0.44
C GLY A 79 -15.05 -11.09 1.66
N ASP A 80 -14.51 -12.28 1.96
CA ASP A 80 -13.68 -12.51 3.14
C ASP A 80 -12.40 -11.65 3.13
N ASP A 81 -11.80 -11.42 1.96
CA ASP A 81 -10.62 -10.57 1.79
C ASP A 81 -10.92 -9.10 2.11
N GLU A 82 -12.15 -8.64 1.88
CA GLU A 82 -12.57 -7.27 2.23
C GLU A 82 -12.59 -7.08 3.75
N GLN A 83 -13.02 -8.09 4.50
CA GLN A 83 -13.03 -8.04 5.96
C GLN A 83 -11.62 -8.05 6.53
N MET A 84 -10.73 -8.86 5.94
CA MET A 84 -9.31 -8.88 6.30
C MET A 84 -8.64 -7.54 5.96
N MET A 85 -8.89 -7.00 4.77
CA MET A 85 -8.42 -5.68 4.33
C MET A 85 -8.84 -4.60 5.33
N LYS A 86 -10.11 -4.52 5.74
CA LYS A 86 -10.58 -3.54 6.73
C LYS A 86 -9.76 -3.61 8.01
N THR A 87 -9.56 -4.82 8.54
CA THR A 87 -8.81 -5.02 9.80
C THR A 87 -7.38 -4.50 9.68
N LYS A 88 -6.69 -4.83 8.59
CA LYS A 88 -5.33 -4.35 8.33
C LYS A 88 -5.27 -2.85 8.12
N VAL A 89 -6.20 -2.30 7.35
CA VAL A 89 -6.30 -0.88 7.06
C VAL A 89 -6.47 -0.05 8.33
N TRP A 90 -7.35 -0.50 9.24
CA TRP A 90 -7.55 0.16 10.52
C TRP A 90 -6.28 0.17 11.39
N SER A 91 -5.43 -0.85 11.33
CA SER A 91 -4.24 -0.92 12.18
C SER A 91 -3.18 0.12 11.85
N PHE A 92 -3.15 0.65 10.62
CA PHE A 92 -2.18 1.68 10.23
C PHE A 92 -2.81 3.05 9.92
N LEU A 93 -4.08 3.13 9.46
CA LEU A 93 -4.72 4.43 9.22
C LEU A 93 -4.97 5.21 10.51
N VAL A 94 -5.26 4.52 11.63
CA VAL A 94 -5.47 5.18 12.92
C VAL A 94 -4.18 5.90 13.38
N PRO A 95 -3.02 5.22 13.47
CA PRO A 95 -1.74 5.89 13.72
C PRO A 95 -1.43 7.01 12.74
N LEU A 96 -1.63 6.79 11.43
CA LEU A 96 -1.35 7.78 10.39
C LEU A 96 -2.20 9.06 10.57
N PHE A 97 -3.47 8.90 10.91
CA PHE A 97 -4.37 10.03 11.14
C PHE A 97 -3.93 10.88 12.34
N PHE A 98 -3.55 10.23 13.44
CA PHE A 98 -3.01 10.94 14.60
C PHE A 98 -1.68 11.63 14.26
N HIS A 99 -0.77 10.96 13.58
CA HIS A 99 0.51 11.55 13.16
C HIS A 99 0.33 12.80 12.29
N MET A 100 -0.59 12.75 11.32
CA MET A 100 -0.92 13.90 10.47
C MET A 100 -1.56 15.05 11.25
N SER A 101 -2.28 14.76 12.33
CA SER A 101 -2.86 15.77 13.21
C SER A 101 -1.80 16.42 14.11
N ASP A 102 -0.81 15.66 14.55
CA ASP A 102 0.31 16.14 15.38
C ASP A 102 1.30 17.04 14.60
N GLN A 103 1.39 16.89 13.27
CA GLN A 103 2.21 17.76 12.41
C GLN A 103 1.57 19.14 12.13
N VAL A 104 0.30 19.35 12.50
CA VAL A 104 -0.34 20.65 12.45
C VAL A 104 -0.09 21.32 13.80
N ASP A 105 0.82 22.30 13.84
CA ASP A 105 1.25 23.04 15.03
C ASP A 105 0.09 23.29 16.02
N SER A 106 0.30 22.94 17.30
CA SER A 106 -0.54 23.23 18.48
C SER A 106 -1.46 22.11 19.01
N VAL A 107 -0.90 21.13 19.72
CA VAL A 107 -1.68 20.43 20.78
C VAL A 107 -0.89 20.17 22.09
N ALA A 108 0.41 20.43 22.10
CA ALA A 108 1.24 20.40 23.30
C ALA A 108 1.71 21.82 23.68
N GLN A 109 0.79 22.62 24.22
CA GLN A 109 1.11 23.73 25.12
C GLN A 109 0.24 23.66 26.35
#